data_AF-A0A945D9G3-F1
#
_entry.id   AF-A0A945D9G3-F1
#
_cell.length_a   1.000
_cell.length_b   1.000
_cell.length_c   1.000
_cell.angle_alpha   90.00
_cell.angle_beta   90.00
_cell.angle_gamma   90.00
#
_symmetry.space_group_name_H-M   'P 1'
#
loop_
_entity.id
_entity.type
_entity.pdbx_description
1 polymer ?
#
loop_
_entity_poly.entity_id
_entity_poly.type
_entity_poly.pdbx_seq_one_letter_code
_entity_poly.pdbx_strand_id
1 'polypeptide(L)'
;MIRFAQDVIAKMAQKFRLTRTDRLIRWFWNQSDTLFPGIRKEDGICQCGTERLIDPSANPNQMRTVLMVSVFIDQMVYTHFRGEYAHFRDRFHFPKLFSHANFVGMANPSWLVYSYHGYDEKMDWEAAHPVAVHLFSDCLRYIASMDGDQDNVQEFLKIAETEVHLEFEPTAAQELLAILSGLGISDN
;
A
#
# COMPACT_ATOMS: atom_id res chain seq x y z
N MET A 1 6.97 -34.58 -23.64
CA MET A 1 7.04 -33.20 -24.16
C MET A 1 5.78 -32.36 -23.87
N ILE A 2 4.56 -32.87 -24.08
CA ILE A 2 3.32 -32.09 -23.89
C ILE A 2 3.08 -31.63 -22.44
N ARG A 3 3.35 -32.47 -21.43
CA ARG A 3 3.21 -32.10 -20.00
C ARG A 3 4.16 -30.97 -19.56
N PHE A 4 5.39 -30.95 -20.06
CA PHE A 4 6.36 -29.90 -19.73
C PHE A 4 5.93 -28.54 -20.29
N ALA A 5 5.43 -28.51 -21.54
CA ALA A 5 4.89 -27.29 -22.13
C ALA A 5 3.63 -26.80 -21.40
N GLN A 6 2.74 -27.71 -20.97
CA GLN A 6 1.57 -27.36 -20.17
C GLN A 6 1.93 -26.81 -18.79
N ASP A 7 2.93 -27.38 -18.11
CA ASP A 7 3.42 -26.86 -16.83
C ASP A 7 4.12 -25.50 -16.98
N VAL A 8 4.88 -25.29 -18.05
CA VAL A 8 5.50 -23.98 -18.35
C VAL A 8 4.41 -22.95 -18.65
N ILE A 9 3.42 -23.28 -19.47
CA ILE A 9 2.29 -22.38 -19.78
C ILE A 9 1.46 -22.11 -18.53
N ALA A 10 1.23 -23.10 -17.66
CA ALA A 10 0.50 -22.91 -16.41
C ALA A 10 1.28 -22.06 -15.40
N LYS A 11 2.59 -22.26 -15.27
CA LYS A 11 3.47 -21.42 -14.45
C LYS A 11 3.56 -19.99 -14.99
N MET A 12 3.62 -19.82 -16.31
CA MET A 12 3.55 -18.50 -16.96
C MET A 12 2.17 -17.86 -16.72
N ALA A 13 1.07 -18.59 -16.93
CA ALA A 13 -0.28 -18.08 -16.69
C ALA A 13 -0.52 -17.72 -15.22
N GLN A 14 0.06 -18.47 -14.28
CA GLN A 14 0.03 -18.17 -12.85
C GLN A 14 0.87 -16.93 -12.51
N LYS A 15 2.02 -16.76 -13.18
CA LYS A 15 2.86 -15.55 -13.12
C LYS A 15 2.18 -14.30 -13.68
N PHE A 16 1.21 -14.45 -14.58
CA PHE A 16 0.46 -13.34 -15.20
C PHE A 16 -0.98 -13.17 -14.68
N ARG A 17 -1.42 -13.94 -13.67
CA ARG A 17 -2.72 -13.71 -13.03
C ARG A 17 -2.64 -12.48 -12.14
N LEU A 18 -3.49 -11.49 -12.44
CA LEU A 18 -3.64 -10.30 -11.61
C LEU A 18 -4.06 -10.69 -10.20
N THR A 19 -3.27 -10.28 -9.23
CA THR A 19 -3.62 -10.42 -7.84
C THR A 19 -4.76 -9.47 -7.47
N ARG A 20 -5.28 -9.58 -6.25
CA ARG A 20 -6.32 -8.66 -5.79
C ARG A 20 -5.75 -7.24 -5.64
N THR A 21 -4.49 -7.12 -5.19
CA THR A 21 -3.75 -5.86 -5.17
C THR A 21 -3.61 -5.26 -6.57
N ASP A 22 -3.30 -6.06 -7.59
CA ASP A 22 -3.21 -5.54 -8.97
C ASP A 22 -4.53 -4.93 -9.46
N ARG A 23 -5.66 -5.53 -9.08
CA ARG A 23 -6.99 -4.99 -9.40
C ARG A 23 -7.28 -3.70 -8.64
N LEU A 24 -6.92 -3.63 -7.36
CA LEU A 24 -7.10 -2.42 -6.54
C LEU A 24 -6.26 -1.26 -7.05
N ILE A 25 -4.99 -1.49 -7.38
CA ILE A 25 -4.10 -0.48 -7.96
C ILE A 25 -4.65 0.04 -9.30
N ARG A 26 -5.06 -0.87 -10.19
CA ARG A 26 -5.64 -0.48 -11.49
C ARG A 26 -6.93 0.31 -11.31
N TRP A 27 -7.80 -0.12 -10.40
CA TRP A 27 -9.02 0.61 -10.08
C TRP A 27 -8.72 2.02 -9.57
N PHE A 28 -7.77 2.14 -8.63
CA PHE A 28 -7.32 3.41 -8.07
C PHE A 28 -6.87 4.38 -9.17
N TRP A 29 -6.00 3.92 -10.07
CA TRP A 29 -5.49 4.78 -11.16
C TRP A 29 -6.56 5.15 -12.17
N ASN A 30 -7.44 4.22 -12.55
CA ASN A 30 -8.55 4.50 -13.46
C ASN A 30 -9.51 5.55 -12.88
N GLN A 31 -9.84 5.43 -11.59
CA GLN A 31 -10.67 6.42 -10.90
C GLN A 31 -9.95 7.77 -10.81
N SER A 32 -8.66 7.77 -10.47
CA SER A 32 -7.86 8.99 -10.35
C SER A 32 -7.75 9.76 -11.66
N ASP A 33 -7.49 9.07 -12.77
CA ASP A 33 -7.43 9.68 -14.10
C ASP A 33 -8.78 10.24 -14.56
N THR A 34 -9.89 9.57 -14.19
CA THR A 34 -11.24 10.05 -14.50
C THR A 34 -11.58 11.33 -13.74
N LEU A 35 -11.23 11.40 -12.45
CA LEU A 35 -11.57 12.51 -11.57
C LEU A 35 -10.60 13.70 -11.72
N PHE A 36 -9.33 13.41 -12.04
CA PHE A 36 -8.25 14.37 -12.19
C PHE A 36 -7.48 14.10 -13.48
N PRO A 37 -8.09 14.38 -14.65
CA PRO A 37 -7.45 14.12 -15.93
C PRO A 37 -6.16 14.94 -16.04
N GLY A 38 -5.06 14.25 -16.38
CA GLY A 38 -3.76 14.87 -16.54
C GLY A 38 -2.89 14.95 -15.28
N ILE A 39 -3.17 14.16 -14.23
CA ILE A 39 -2.16 13.89 -13.18
C ILE A 39 -0.91 13.29 -13.84
N ARG A 40 0.12 14.11 -14.02
CA ARG A 40 1.51 13.67 -14.22
C ARG A 40 2.47 14.66 -13.56
N LYS A 41 3.05 14.25 -12.42
CA LYS A 41 4.44 14.52 -12.00
C LYS A 41 4.92 13.27 -11.24
N GLU A 42 5.18 12.23 -12.04
CA GLU A 42 5.72 10.90 -11.73
C GLU A 42 5.12 10.10 -10.55
N ASP A 43 3.79 9.91 -10.64
CA ASP A 43 3.01 8.84 -10.00
C ASP A 43 2.50 9.09 -8.56
N GLY A 44 2.29 10.35 -8.18
CA GLY A 44 1.72 10.68 -6.88
C GLY A 44 0.77 11.87 -6.84
N ILE A 45 0.19 12.06 -5.67
CA ILE A 45 -0.79 13.09 -5.35
C ILE A 45 -0.23 13.95 -4.22
N CYS A 46 -0.44 15.26 -4.31
CA CYS A 46 -0.14 16.17 -3.19
C CYS A 46 -1.08 15.87 -2.02
N GLN A 47 -0.56 15.82 -0.79
CA GLN A 47 -1.36 15.57 0.41
C GLN A 47 -2.59 16.50 0.52
N CYS A 48 -2.47 17.78 0.13
CA CYS A 48 -3.58 18.73 0.17
C CYS A 48 -4.68 18.43 -0.87
N GLY A 49 -4.41 17.59 -1.86
CA GLY A 49 -5.34 17.17 -2.90
C GLY A 49 -6.07 15.86 -2.61
N THR A 50 -5.74 15.15 -1.53
CA THR A 50 -6.25 13.80 -1.29
C THR A 50 -7.76 13.76 -1.15
N GLU A 51 -8.36 14.69 -0.41
CA GLU A 51 -9.82 14.71 -0.24
C GLU A 51 -10.55 15.05 -1.54
N ARG A 52 -9.94 15.85 -2.42
CA ARG A 52 -10.53 16.12 -3.74
C ARG A 52 -10.58 14.86 -4.60
N LEU A 53 -9.69 13.89 -4.38
CA LEU A 53 -9.73 12.57 -5.01
C LEU A 53 -10.68 11.61 -4.29
N ILE A 54 -10.62 11.58 -2.96
CA ILE A 54 -11.33 10.60 -2.13
C ILE A 54 -12.82 10.87 -2.11
N ASP A 55 -13.24 12.11 -1.80
CA ASP A 55 -14.65 12.47 -1.58
C ASP A 55 -15.55 12.19 -2.81
N PRO A 56 -15.16 12.53 -4.07
CA PRO A 56 -16.00 12.25 -5.23
C PRO A 56 -15.80 10.84 -5.83
N SER A 57 -14.92 10.01 -5.26
CA SER A 57 -14.68 8.66 -5.80
C SER A 57 -15.89 7.74 -5.62
N ALA A 58 -15.99 6.72 -6.47
CA ALA A 58 -17.10 5.76 -6.39
C ALA A 58 -17.13 4.98 -5.06
N ASN A 59 -16.00 4.91 -4.35
CA ASN A 59 -15.91 4.31 -3.02
C ASN A 59 -14.83 5.05 -2.20
N PRO A 60 -15.22 6.13 -1.47
CA PRO A 60 -14.29 6.98 -0.73
C PRO A 60 -13.46 6.21 0.31
N ASN A 61 -14.08 5.30 1.07
CA ASN A 61 -13.35 4.53 2.06
C ASN A 61 -12.28 3.64 1.40
N GLN A 62 -12.63 2.90 0.34
CA GLN A 62 -11.65 2.09 -0.40
C GLN A 62 -10.54 2.95 -1.01
N MET A 63 -10.85 4.12 -1.55
CA MET A 63 -9.85 5.06 -2.09
C MET A 63 -8.87 5.50 -1.00
N ARG A 64 -9.39 5.91 0.16
CA ARG A 64 -8.60 6.32 1.34
C ARG A 64 -7.72 5.17 1.83
N THR A 65 -8.28 3.98 2.01
CA THR A 65 -7.53 2.80 2.47
C THR A 65 -6.45 2.40 1.47
N VAL A 66 -6.75 2.33 0.18
CA VAL A 66 -5.76 2.00 -0.85
C VAL A 66 -4.62 3.00 -0.81
N LEU A 67 -4.91 4.31 -0.80
CA LEU A 67 -3.88 5.33 -0.78
C LEU A 67 -3.03 5.24 0.49
N MET A 68 -3.64 5.13 1.67
CA MET A 68 -2.93 5.06 2.96
C MET A 68 -2.00 3.85 3.03
N VAL A 69 -2.54 2.66 2.81
CA VAL A 69 -1.78 1.40 2.97
C VAL A 69 -0.72 1.25 1.90
N SER A 70 -1.03 1.59 0.65
CA SER A 70 -0.04 1.49 -0.44
C SER A 70 1.11 2.48 -0.30
N VAL A 71 0.83 3.71 0.16
CA VAL A 71 1.86 4.73 0.46
C VAL A 71 2.73 4.28 1.62
N PHE A 72 2.13 3.77 2.70
CA PHE A 72 2.88 3.22 3.83
C PHE A 72 3.83 2.11 3.38
N ILE A 73 3.34 1.13 2.60
CA ILE A 73 4.17 0.06 2.06
C ILE A 73 5.28 0.59 1.13
N ASP A 74 4.98 1.51 0.21
CA ASP A 74 5.99 2.10 -0.71
C ASP A 74 7.11 2.78 0.09
N GLN A 75 6.76 3.57 1.12
CA GLN A 75 7.72 4.27 1.96
C GLN A 75 8.54 3.30 2.83
N MET A 76 7.93 2.24 3.35
CA MET A 76 8.61 1.17 4.08
C MET A 76 9.67 0.48 3.22
N VAL A 77 9.31 0.02 2.02
CA VAL A 77 10.24 -0.67 1.12
C VAL A 77 11.33 0.28 0.64
N TYR A 78 10.98 1.54 0.31
CA TYR A 78 11.96 2.55 -0.06
C TYR A 78 12.98 2.82 1.04
N THR A 79 12.54 2.87 2.30
CA THR A 79 13.41 3.27 3.41
C THR A 79 14.30 2.12 3.86
N HIS A 80 13.72 0.92 4.01
CA HIS A 80 14.33 -0.20 4.72
C HIS A 80 14.79 -1.33 3.79
N PHE A 81 14.23 -1.44 2.58
CA PHE A 81 14.55 -2.48 1.59
C PHE A 81 15.07 -1.87 0.28
N ARG A 82 15.94 -0.85 0.39
CA ARG A 82 16.42 -0.01 -0.73
C ARG A 82 16.96 -0.80 -1.93
N GLY A 83 17.65 -1.91 -1.69
CA GLY A 83 18.21 -2.77 -2.74
C GLY A 83 17.15 -3.34 -3.68
N GLU A 84 15.95 -3.60 -3.14
CA GLU A 84 14.85 -4.23 -3.86
C GLU A 84 13.81 -3.20 -4.36
N TYR A 85 13.95 -1.94 -3.96
CA TYR A 85 12.92 -0.93 -4.20
C TYR A 85 12.59 -0.72 -5.69
N ALA A 86 13.60 -0.74 -6.56
CA ALA A 86 13.38 -0.59 -8.00
C ALA A 86 12.50 -1.73 -8.55
N HIS A 87 12.82 -2.98 -8.22
CA HIS A 87 12.06 -4.15 -8.63
C HIS A 87 10.67 -4.18 -8.00
N PHE A 88 10.58 -3.81 -6.72
CA PHE A 88 9.31 -3.65 -6.02
C PHE A 88 8.41 -2.65 -6.74
N ARG A 89 8.95 -1.50 -7.16
CA ARG A 89 8.17 -0.44 -7.79
C ARG A 89 7.77 -0.75 -9.23
N ASP A 90 8.54 -1.58 -9.92
CA ASP A 90 8.14 -2.19 -11.19
C ASP A 90 6.99 -3.18 -11.01
N ARG A 91 6.99 -3.95 -9.91
CA ARG A 91 5.93 -4.92 -9.60
C ARG A 91 4.64 -4.25 -9.12
N PHE A 92 4.74 -3.35 -8.15
CA PHE A 92 3.60 -2.68 -7.53
C PHE A 92 3.61 -1.20 -7.90
N HIS A 93 2.65 -0.82 -8.73
CA HIS A 93 2.49 0.57 -9.13
C HIS A 93 1.72 1.40 -8.08
N PHE A 94 2.24 1.43 -6.85
CA PHE A 94 1.61 2.15 -5.74
C PHE A 94 1.70 3.68 -5.91
N PRO A 95 0.62 4.41 -5.58
CA PRO A 95 0.63 5.87 -5.60
C PRO A 95 1.62 6.44 -4.59
N LYS A 96 2.24 7.55 -4.96
CA LYS A 96 3.05 8.36 -4.06
C LYS A 96 2.21 9.46 -3.41
N LEU A 97 2.54 9.81 -2.17
CA LEU A 97 1.96 10.94 -1.46
C LEU A 97 3.02 12.03 -1.24
N PHE A 98 2.88 13.15 -1.93
CA PHE A 98 3.85 14.25 -1.86
C PHE A 98 3.46 15.26 -0.80
N SER A 99 4.45 15.75 -0.07
CA SER A 99 4.20 16.86 0.84
C SER A 99 4.02 18.17 0.09
N HIS A 100 3.05 18.99 0.53
CA HIS A 100 2.83 20.31 -0.06
C HIS A 100 3.91 21.31 0.36
N ALA A 101 4.43 21.17 1.59
CA ALA A 101 5.19 22.23 2.25
C ALA A 101 6.57 22.48 1.64
N ASN A 102 7.11 21.56 0.84
CA ASN A 102 8.36 21.75 0.11
C ASN A 102 8.31 20.87 -1.14
N PHE A 103 8.70 21.39 -2.31
CA PHE A 103 8.78 20.66 -3.58
C PHE A 103 9.74 19.44 -3.57
N VAL A 104 10.23 19.02 -2.41
CA VAL A 104 11.10 17.88 -2.15
C VAL A 104 10.61 17.19 -0.87
N GLY A 105 9.98 16.01 -0.99
CA GLY A 105 9.59 15.19 0.16
C GLY A 105 8.28 14.42 0.00
N MET A 106 8.17 13.33 0.76
CA MET A 106 6.96 12.51 0.87
C MET A 106 6.16 12.93 2.09
N ALA A 107 4.84 12.98 1.99
CA ALA A 107 4.00 13.14 3.16
C ALA A 107 3.81 11.79 3.85
N ASN A 108 3.63 11.83 5.16
CA ASN A 108 3.34 10.65 5.96
C ASN A 108 1.95 10.07 5.61
N PRO A 109 1.78 8.75 5.47
CA PRO A 109 0.47 8.13 5.24
C PRO A 109 -0.57 8.44 6.33
N SER A 110 -0.15 8.72 7.57
CA SER A 110 -1.01 9.15 8.67
C SER A 110 -1.79 10.43 8.38
N TRP A 111 -1.34 11.23 7.40
CA TRP A 111 -2.12 12.33 6.85
C TRP A 111 -3.55 11.92 6.55
N LEU A 112 -3.81 10.71 6.04
CA LEU A 112 -5.13 10.26 5.61
C LEU A 112 -6.08 9.89 6.75
N VAL A 113 -5.60 9.92 7.99
CA VAL A 113 -6.36 9.66 9.22
C VAL A 113 -5.95 10.65 10.30
N TYR A 114 -5.52 11.86 9.92
CA TYR A 114 -5.05 12.86 10.86
C TYR A 114 -6.21 13.61 11.51
N SER A 115 -6.33 13.52 12.84
CA SER A 115 -7.47 14.07 13.60
C SER A 115 -7.60 15.59 13.52
N TYR A 116 -6.49 16.31 13.39
CA TYR A 116 -6.51 17.77 13.22
C TYR A 116 -7.35 18.21 12.01
N HIS A 117 -7.45 17.37 10.98
CA HIS A 117 -8.27 17.61 9.79
C HIS A 117 -9.60 16.84 9.78
N GLY A 118 -9.90 16.07 10.84
CA GLY A 118 -11.10 15.22 10.95
C GLY A 118 -11.12 14.06 9.94
N TYR A 119 -9.94 13.64 9.46
CA TYR A 119 -9.82 12.60 8.44
C TYR A 119 -9.89 11.19 9.03
N ASP A 120 -9.58 11.05 10.31
CA ASP A 120 -9.85 9.88 11.14
C ASP A 120 -11.35 9.54 11.17
N GLU A 121 -12.22 10.53 11.36
CA GLU A 121 -13.67 10.34 11.40
C GLU A 121 -14.25 9.90 10.04
N LYS A 122 -13.50 10.11 8.94
CA LYS A 122 -13.87 9.68 7.59
C LYS A 122 -13.40 8.26 7.25
N MET A 123 -12.62 7.61 8.12
CA MET A 123 -12.17 6.24 7.92
C MET A 123 -13.15 5.26 8.55
N ASP A 124 -13.75 4.41 7.73
CA ASP A 124 -14.47 3.22 8.18
C ASP A 124 -13.48 2.05 8.24
N TRP A 125 -12.98 1.78 9.44
CA TRP A 125 -11.99 0.73 9.69
C TRP A 125 -12.53 -0.68 9.43
N GLU A 126 -13.81 -0.93 9.65
CA GLU A 126 -14.44 -2.23 9.37
C GLU A 126 -14.40 -2.52 7.86
N ALA A 127 -14.76 -1.54 7.04
CA ALA A 127 -14.68 -1.65 5.58
C ALA A 127 -13.24 -1.57 5.05
N ALA A 128 -12.33 -0.88 5.75
CA ALA A 128 -10.92 -0.74 5.37
C ALA A 128 -10.12 -2.04 5.60
N HIS A 129 -10.40 -2.75 6.71
CA HIS A 129 -9.69 -3.95 7.13
C HIS A 129 -9.46 -4.98 6.00
N PRO A 130 -10.49 -5.47 5.28
CA PRO A 130 -10.28 -6.45 4.21
C PRO A 130 -9.43 -5.90 3.05
N VAL A 131 -9.51 -4.60 2.75
CA VAL A 131 -8.69 -3.97 1.70
C VAL A 131 -7.22 -3.92 2.14
N ALA A 132 -6.97 -3.47 3.36
CA ALA A 132 -5.63 -3.40 3.95
C ALA A 132 -4.97 -4.77 4.03
N VAL A 133 -5.67 -5.78 4.56
CA VAL A 133 -5.20 -7.18 4.63
C VAL A 133 -4.74 -7.68 3.27
N HIS A 134 -5.48 -7.38 2.20
CA HIS A 134 -5.09 -7.82 0.85
C HIS A 134 -3.84 -7.13 0.33
N LEU A 135 -3.73 -5.81 0.52
CA LEU A 135 -2.56 -5.04 0.10
C LEU A 135 -1.29 -5.54 0.82
N PHE A 136 -1.35 -5.65 2.15
CA PHE A 136 -0.24 -6.17 2.94
C PHE A 136 0.08 -7.62 2.59
N SER A 137 -0.91 -8.51 2.52
CA SER A 137 -0.66 -9.94 2.23
C SER A 137 0.03 -10.16 0.88
N ASP A 138 -0.40 -9.47 -0.17
CA ASP A 138 0.23 -9.57 -1.49
C ASP A 138 1.66 -9.02 -1.46
N CYS A 139 1.89 -7.93 -0.75
CA CYS A 139 3.22 -7.33 -0.56
C CYS A 139 4.16 -8.26 0.22
N LEU A 140 3.72 -8.78 1.37
CA LEU A 140 4.52 -9.68 2.21
C LEU A 140 4.89 -10.95 1.45
N ARG A 141 4.00 -11.49 0.61
CA ARG A 141 4.36 -12.62 -0.26
C ARG A 141 5.41 -12.28 -1.31
N TYR A 142 5.41 -11.04 -1.82
CA TYR A 142 6.46 -10.58 -2.72
C TYR A 142 7.79 -10.42 -1.98
N ILE A 143 7.76 -9.79 -0.80
CA ILE A 143 8.94 -9.66 0.09
C ILE A 143 9.53 -11.03 0.44
N ALA A 144 8.70 -12.01 0.78
CA ALA A 144 9.11 -13.39 1.04
C ALA A 144 9.75 -14.10 -0.17
N SER A 145 9.49 -13.58 -1.38
CA SER A 145 10.03 -14.13 -2.64
C SER A 145 11.29 -13.42 -3.14
N MET A 146 11.73 -12.35 -2.46
CA MET A 146 13.01 -11.68 -2.74
C MET A 146 14.16 -12.67 -2.45
N ASP A 147 15.16 -12.72 -3.32
CA ASP A 147 16.24 -13.70 -3.23
C ASP A 147 17.02 -13.53 -1.91
N GLY A 148 17.04 -14.58 -1.09
CA GLY A 148 18.11 -14.82 -0.11
C GLY A 148 17.78 -14.66 1.38
N ASP A 149 16.58 -14.22 1.78
CA ASP A 149 16.29 -14.05 3.21
C ASP A 149 14.84 -14.40 3.61
N GLN A 150 14.69 -15.50 4.36
CA GLN A 150 13.41 -15.96 4.90
C GLN A 150 12.89 -15.06 6.03
N ASP A 151 13.75 -14.20 6.60
CA ASP A 151 13.43 -13.34 7.72
C ASP A 151 12.92 -11.95 7.27
N ASN A 152 13.00 -11.62 5.97
CA ASN A 152 12.54 -10.34 5.40
C ASN A 152 11.09 -9.98 5.80
N VAL A 153 10.20 -10.97 5.90
CA VAL A 153 8.82 -10.74 6.33
C VAL A 153 8.75 -10.34 7.80
N GLN A 154 9.51 -11.02 8.65
CA GLN A 154 9.55 -10.73 10.09
C GLN A 154 10.22 -9.39 10.36
N GLU A 155 11.29 -9.09 9.62
CA GLU A 155 11.93 -7.78 9.64
C GLU A 155 10.96 -6.67 9.20
N PHE A 156 10.26 -6.85 8.07
CA PHE A 156 9.24 -5.89 7.62
C PHE A 156 8.18 -5.65 8.69
N LEU A 157 7.62 -6.71 9.27
CA LEU A 157 6.55 -6.59 10.28
C LEU A 157 7.03 -5.87 11.54
N LYS A 158 8.23 -6.19 12.04
CA LYS A 158 8.82 -5.53 13.22
C LYS A 158 9.10 -4.04 12.97
N ILE A 159 9.63 -3.70 11.80
CA ILE A 159 9.86 -2.30 11.43
C ILE A 159 8.51 -1.59 11.27
N ALA A 160 7.53 -2.23 10.61
CA ALA A 160 6.21 -1.66 10.40
C ALA A 160 5.50 -1.34 11.72
N GLU A 161 5.61 -2.22 12.73
CA GLU A 161 5.10 -1.93 14.09
C GLU A 161 5.71 -0.66 14.67
N THR A 162 7.04 -0.51 14.55
CA THR A 162 7.76 0.67 15.03
C THR A 162 7.30 1.94 14.30
N GLU A 163 7.22 1.90 12.97
CA GLU A 163 6.81 3.05 12.17
C GLU A 163 5.33 3.41 12.42
N VAL A 164 4.44 2.43 12.58
CA VAL A 164 3.04 2.70 12.93
C VAL A 164 2.92 3.47 14.24
N HIS A 165 3.70 3.11 15.26
CA HIS A 165 3.72 3.83 16.53
C HIS A 165 4.29 5.25 16.43
N LEU A 166 5.24 5.49 15.53
CA LEU A 166 5.85 6.81 15.35
C LEU A 166 4.98 7.75 14.51
N GLU A 167 4.26 7.20 13.53
CA GLU A 167 3.63 7.96 12.48
C GLU A 167 2.14 8.20 12.70
N PHE A 168 1.44 7.25 13.34
CA PHE A 168 -0.02 7.27 13.47
C PHE A 168 -0.48 7.61 14.89
N GLU A 169 -1.59 8.33 14.98
CA GLU A 169 -2.25 8.60 16.25
C GLU A 169 -2.82 7.29 16.87
N PRO A 170 -3.01 7.23 18.20
CA PRO A 170 -3.24 5.98 18.92
C PRO A 170 -4.36 5.09 18.35
N THR A 171 -5.50 5.67 17.96
CA THR A 171 -6.63 4.91 17.41
C THR A 171 -6.29 4.29 16.05
N ALA A 172 -5.70 5.06 15.13
CA ALA A 172 -5.30 4.55 13.82
C ALA A 172 -4.15 3.53 13.94
N ALA A 173 -3.21 3.77 14.86
CA ALA A 173 -2.14 2.84 15.15
C ALA A 173 -2.67 1.49 15.63
N GLN A 174 -3.63 1.48 16.57
CA GLN A 174 -4.25 0.26 17.08
C GLN A 174 -4.86 -0.60 15.95
N GLU A 175 -5.59 0.02 15.02
CA GLU A 175 -6.24 -0.68 13.90
C GLU A 175 -5.21 -1.28 12.92
N LEU A 176 -4.17 -0.52 12.56
CA LEU A 176 -3.10 -0.99 11.68
C LEU A 176 -2.29 -2.12 12.32
N LEU A 177 -1.98 -2.01 13.61
CA LEU A 177 -1.28 -3.06 14.34
C LEU A 177 -2.11 -4.34 14.42
N ALA A 178 -3.42 -4.25 14.68
CA ALA A 178 -4.29 -5.42 14.67
C ALA A 178 -4.27 -6.15 13.32
N ILE A 179 -4.27 -5.40 12.21
CA ILE A 179 -4.12 -5.95 10.85
C ILE A 179 -2.76 -6.63 10.68
N LEU A 180 -1.66 -5.96 11.05
CA LEU A 180 -0.30 -6.48 10.88
C LEU A 180 -0.04 -7.71 11.74
N SER A 181 -0.50 -7.72 12.99
CA SER A 181 -0.39 -8.89 13.89
C SER A 181 -1.12 -10.10 13.32
N GLY A 182 -2.32 -9.90 12.76
CA GLY A 182 -3.07 -10.95 12.08
C GLY A 182 -2.36 -11.55 10.86
N LEU A 183 -1.31 -10.90 10.34
CA LEU A 183 -0.52 -11.36 9.19
C LEU A 183 0.78 -12.06 9.57
N GLY A 184 1.15 -12.12 10.86
CA GLY A 184 2.29 -12.92 11.30
C GLY A 184 3.25 -12.27 12.29
N ILE A 185 2.84 -11.24 13.05
CA ILE A 185 3.53 -10.92 14.31
C ILE A 185 3.02 -11.94 15.32
N SER A 186 3.74 -13.05 15.48
CA SER A 186 3.54 -13.89 16.65
C SER A 186 4.16 -13.16 17.84
N ASP A 187 3.33 -12.81 18.82
CA ASP A 187 3.79 -12.34 20.13
C ASP A 187 4.90 -13.28 20.63
N ASN A 188 6.12 -12.75 20.75
CA ASN A 188 7.21 -13.41 21.49
C ASN A 188 6.96 -13.27 22.99
#